data_AF-A0A8D9G164-F1
#
_entry.id   AF-A0A8D9G164-F1
#
_cell.length_a   1.000
_cell.length_b   1.000
_cell.length_c   1.000
_cell.angle_alpha   90.00
_cell.angle_beta   90.00
_cell.angle_gamma   90.00
#
_symmetry.space_group_name_H-M   'P 1'
#
loop_
_entity.id
_entity.type
_entity.pdbx_description
1 polymer ?
#
loop_
_entity_poly.entity_id
_entity_poly.type
_entity_poly.pdbx_seq_one_letter_code
_entity_poly.pdbx_strand_id
1 'polypeptide(L)'
;LVNLRKKSVRERKLAPTQQTPFKGNSTTKQIIPNKQVGGGYDPFAPIDKMKSKELTAWQMDAFINILRQRYQNHPEHFRSDRMCFLDHVFSRQWRASYPDFKSDTPDANGLGRRLPGGAWNYHAGLIPSFCQSKKVWGVDVDDIYAPVNFKNEHWIAIWISIPKRHIVVWDSIVSHIRPAELDEVMEPFVTMVPYLLIECALSDEQKVQYTLEPYTYARQTVGVPQCRAGDCGVFTLKYIECHALGIEFPTAFDKKHGKTIREKMALDIFRELPKCHEWENQDSDENLATYD
;
A
#
# COMPACT_ATOMS: atom_id res chain seq x y z
N LEU A 1 25.48 43.60 -20.45
CA LEU A 1 25.26 42.54 -21.46
C LEU A 1 26.34 41.48 -21.29
N VAL A 2 25.98 40.24 -20.93
CA VAL A 2 26.94 39.13 -20.76
C VAL A 2 26.57 38.02 -21.75
N ASN A 3 27.47 37.72 -22.68
CA ASN A 3 27.21 36.73 -23.74
C ASN A 3 27.48 35.30 -23.26
N LEU A 4 26.41 34.55 -22.98
CA LEU A 4 26.47 33.12 -22.67
C LEU A 4 26.88 32.31 -23.92
N ARG A 5 28.07 31.72 -23.90
CA ARG A 5 28.49 30.74 -24.91
C ARG A 5 27.67 29.46 -24.77
N LYS A 6 26.79 29.16 -25.74
CA LYS A 6 26.14 27.85 -25.87
C LYS A 6 27.19 26.74 -25.96
N LYS A 7 27.07 25.68 -25.16
CA LYS A 7 27.89 24.47 -25.32
C LYS A 7 27.50 23.75 -26.61
N SER A 8 28.48 23.42 -27.45
CA SER A 8 28.27 22.58 -28.64
C SER A 8 27.99 21.13 -28.21
N VAL A 9 26.86 20.58 -28.65
CA VAL A 9 26.61 19.14 -28.61
C VAL A 9 27.37 18.51 -29.77
N ARG A 10 28.46 17.79 -29.49
CA ARG A 10 29.15 16.96 -30.48
C ARG A 10 28.49 15.58 -30.53
N GLU A 11 27.87 15.25 -31.66
CA GLU A 11 27.52 13.86 -31.97
C GLU A 11 28.79 12.99 -31.98
N ARG A 12 28.84 11.97 -31.13
CA ARG A 12 29.93 10.98 -31.14
C ARG A 12 29.64 9.89 -32.17
N LYS A 13 29.93 10.18 -33.44
CA LYS A 13 29.93 9.15 -34.50
C LYS A 13 31.12 8.21 -34.26
N LEU A 14 30.85 6.90 -34.26
CA LEU A 14 31.88 5.87 -34.09
C LEU A 14 32.84 5.89 -35.29
N ALA A 15 34.10 5.49 -35.08
CA ALA A 15 35.02 5.29 -36.18
C ALA A 15 34.56 4.10 -37.05
N PRO A 16 34.72 4.12 -38.40
CA PRO A 16 34.22 3.06 -39.28
C PRO A 16 34.74 1.64 -38.98
N THR A 17 35.87 1.52 -38.27
CA THR A 17 36.49 0.25 -37.85
C THR A 17 36.09 -0.20 -36.44
N GLN A 18 35.24 0.56 -35.74
CA GLN A 18 34.89 0.31 -34.34
C GLN A 18 33.50 -0.35 -34.23
N GLN A 19 33.46 -1.67 -34.03
CA GLN A 19 32.21 -2.45 -34.03
C GLN A 19 31.21 -2.09 -32.92
N THR A 20 31.67 -1.62 -31.75
CA THR A 20 30.79 -1.20 -30.65
C THR A 20 31.39 -0.02 -29.86
N PRO A 21 30.58 0.76 -29.12
CA PRO A 21 31.10 1.80 -28.23
C PRO A 21 32.10 1.31 -27.16
N PHE A 22 32.05 0.02 -26.82
CA PHE A 22 32.79 -0.59 -25.70
C PHE A 22 34.06 -1.36 -26.12
N LYS A 23 34.25 -1.60 -27.42
CA LYS A 23 35.37 -2.39 -27.96
C LYS A 23 36.13 -1.55 -28.99
N GLY A 24 37.40 -1.26 -28.70
CA GLY A 24 38.26 -0.42 -29.54
C GLY A 24 38.61 -1.06 -30.90
N ASN A 25 39.26 -0.28 -31.78
CA ASN A 25 39.83 -0.83 -33.01
C ASN A 25 41.01 -1.78 -32.70
N SER A 26 41.28 -2.75 -33.58
CA SER A 26 42.31 -3.76 -33.37
C SER A 26 43.76 -3.24 -33.49
N THR A 27 43.95 -2.05 -34.05
CA THR A 27 45.28 -1.47 -34.30
C THR A 27 45.86 -0.72 -33.10
N THR A 28 45.01 -0.31 -32.14
CA THR A 28 45.44 0.41 -30.94
C THR A 28 45.47 -0.55 -29.76
N LYS A 29 46.65 -0.86 -29.22
CA LYS A 29 46.75 -1.64 -27.97
C LYS A 29 46.04 -0.88 -26.85
N GLN A 30 44.89 -1.39 -26.43
CA GLN A 30 44.09 -0.79 -25.37
C GLN A 30 44.87 -0.89 -24.05
N ILE A 31 45.38 0.25 -23.56
CA ILE A 31 45.78 0.37 -22.15
C ILE A 31 44.49 0.36 -21.34
N ILE A 32 44.01 -0.86 -21.05
CA ILE A 32 42.91 -1.08 -20.11
C ILE A 32 43.40 -0.55 -18.76
N PRO A 33 42.78 0.49 -18.16
CA PRO A 33 43.13 0.89 -16.81
C PRO A 33 42.84 -0.30 -15.90
N ASN A 34 43.84 -0.75 -15.12
CA ASN A 34 43.71 -1.95 -14.28
C ASN A 34 42.86 -1.70 -13.00
N LYS A 35 41.90 -0.78 -13.11
CA LYS A 35 41.00 -0.26 -12.09
C LYS A 35 39.59 -0.40 -12.65
N GLN A 36 38.74 -1.19 -11.98
CA GLN A 36 37.37 -1.44 -12.42
C GLN A 36 36.61 -0.12 -12.64
N VAL A 37 36.23 0.16 -13.88
CA VAL A 37 35.34 1.28 -14.22
C VAL A 37 33.91 0.78 -14.04
N GLY A 38 33.34 1.00 -12.86
CA GLY A 38 32.06 0.44 -12.43
C GLY A 38 32.14 -0.42 -11.16
N GLY A 39 32.92 0.02 -10.16
CA GLY A 39 33.04 -0.71 -8.89
C GLY A 39 31.79 -0.60 -8.03
N GLY A 40 30.88 -1.58 -8.10
CA GLY A 40 29.84 -1.79 -7.09
C GLY A 40 28.49 -2.34 -7.59
N TYR A 41 28.16 -2.20 -8.88
CA TYR A 41 26.87 -2.63 -9.43
C TYR A 41 27.04 -3.50 -10.69
N ASP A 42 26.62 -4.75 -10.58
CA ASP A 42 26.46 -5.67 -11.70
C ASP A 42 24.95 -5.87 -11.97
N PRO A 43 24.42 -5.45 -13.15
CA PRO A 43 22.99 -5.59 -13.47
C PRO A 43 22.56 -7.05 -13.69
N PHE A 44 23.49 -8.00 -13.75
CA PHE A 44 23.23 -9.44 -13.84
C PHE A 44 23.61 -10.19 -12.55
N ALA A 45 23.88 -9.46 -11.46
CA ALA A 45 24.18 -10.04 -10.16
C ALA A 45 23.07 -11.00 -9.68
N PRO A 46 23.40 -12.11 -9.00
CA PRO A 46 22.40 -12.96 -8.37
C PRO A 46 21.53 -12.15 -7.39
N ILE A 47 20.21 -12.24 -7.55
CA ILE A 47 19.24 -11.54 -6.69
C ILE A 47 19.52 -11.84 -5.21
N ASP A 48 19.65 -10.78 -4.40
CA ASP A 48 19.80 -10.86 -2.95
C ASP A 48 18.61 -11.62 -2.33
N LYS A 49 18.85 -12.84 -1.88
CA LYS A 49 17.83 -13.78 -1.35
C LYS A 49 17.35 -13.43 0.07
N MET A 50 17.82 -12.33 0.66
CA MET A 50 17.21 -11.70 1.83
C MET A 50 16.35 -10.52 1.40
N LYS A 51 16.92 -9.53 0.70
CA LYS A 51 16.19 -8.30 0.29
C LYS A 51 15.06 -8.51 -0.70
N SER A 52 15.03 -9.64 -1.42
CA SER A 52 13.92 -10.00 -2.32
C SER A 52 12.74 -10.71 -1.65
N LYS A 53 12.82 -11.00 -0.34
CA LYS A 53 11.75 -11.69 0.39
C LYS A 53 10.68 -10.73 0.89
N GLU A 54 11.01 -9.76 1.72
CA GLU A 54 9.98 -8.85 2.24
C GLU A 54 9.50 -7.90 1.14
N LEU A 55 8.18 -7.70 1.02
CA LEU A 55 7.64 -6.68 0.13
C LEU A 55 7.82 -5.32 0.78
N THR A 56 8.40 -4.38 0.03
CA THR A 56 8.47 -2.97 0.45
C THR A 56 7.07 -2.35 0.42
N ALA A 57 6.87 -1.27 1.17
CA ALA A 57 5.61 -0.52 1.17
C ALA A 57 5.15 -0.14 -0.26
N TRP A 58 6.08 0.33 -1.11
CA TRP A 58 5.82 0.60 -2.53
C TRP A 58 5.33 -0.62 -3.32
N GLN A 59 5.79 -1.83 -3.01
CA GLN A 59 5.31 -3.06 -3.66
C GLN A 59 3.94 -3.51 -3.15
N MET A 60 3.60 -3.18 -1.90
CA MET A 60 2.24 -3.35 -1.36
C MET A 60 1.27 -2.43 -2.10
N ASP A 61 1.58 -1.13 -2.13
CA ASP A 61 0.75 -0.09 -2.74
C ASP A 61 0.57 -0.32 -4.25
N ALA A 62 1.62 -0.74 -4.96
CA ALA A 62 1.53 -1.09 -6.38
C ALA A 62 0.50 -2.22 -6.64
N PHE A 63 0.42 -3.24 -5.77
CA PHE A 63 -0.59 -4.29 -5.94
C PHE A 63 -1.99 -3.83 -5.49
N ILE A 64 -2.09 -3.00 -4.45
CA ILE A 64 -3.37 -2.36 -4.07
C ILE A 64 -3.90 -1.49 -5.22
N ASN A 65 -3.05 -0.76 -5.92
CA ASN A 65 -3.41 0.03 -7.10
C ASN A 65 -3.95 -0.83 -8.25
N ILE A 66 -3.44 -2.06 -8.46
CA ILE A 66 -4.08 -3.01 -9.38
C ILE A 66 -5.50 -3.35 -8.91
N LEU A 67 -5.72 -3.63 -7.62
CA LEU A 67 -7.06 -3.95 -7.12
C LEU A 67 -8.03 -2.77 -7.30
N ARG A 68 -7.58 -1.53 -7.03
CA ARG A 68 -8.35 -0.30 -7.32
C ARG A 68 -8.71 -0.20 -8.80
N GLN A 69 -7.75 -0.37 -9.70
CA GLN A 69 -7.95 -0.26 -11.15
C GLN A 69 -8.88 -1.38 -11.70
N ARG A 70 -8.68 -2.63 -11.26
CA ARG A 70 -9.55 -3.76 -11.63
C ARG A 70 -10.99 -3.52 -11.17
N TYR A 71 -11.18 -3.01 -9.95
CA TYR A 71 -12.51 -2.70 -9.39
C TYR A 71 -13.16 -1.47 -10.04
N GLN A 72 -12.38 -0.46 -10.45
CA GLN A 72 -12.89 0.70 -11.19
C GLN A 72 -13.34 0.32 -12.61
N ASN A 73 -12.59 -0.58 -13.28
CA ASN A 73 -12.89 -1.01 -14.64
C ASN A 73 -13.97 -2.10 -14.70
N HIS A 74 -14.01 -2.98 -13.69
CA HIS A 74 -14.86 -4.17 -13.64
C HIS A 74 -15.39 -4.45 -12.23
N PRO A 75 -16.28 -3.59 -11.68
CA PRO A 75 -16.88 -3.82 -10.36
C PRO A 75 -17.69 -5.12 -10.28
N GLU A 76 -18.20 -5.62 -11.42
CA GLU A 76 -18.95 -6.88 -11.54
C GLU A 76 -18.15 -8.14 -11.20
N HIS A 77 -16.82 -8.06 -11.16
CA HIS A 77 -15.95 -9.17 -10.71
C HIS A 77 -15.75 -9.22 -9.19
N PHE A 78 -16.29 -8.26 -8.43
CA PHE A 78 -16.09 -8.14 -6.98
C PHE A 78 -17.38 -8.46 -6.23
N ARG A 79 -17.26 -8.92 -4.97
CA ARG A 79 -18.42 -9.38 -4.16
C ARG A 79 -19.39 -8.28 -3.70
N SER A 80 -19.12 -7.03 -4.05
CA SER A 80 -19.88 -5.84 -3.66
C SER A 80 -19.39 -4.64 -4.48
N ASP A 81 -20.30 -3.77 -4.90
CA ASP A 81 -20.01 -2.45 -5.46
C ASP A 81 -19.85 -1.37 -4.37
N ARG A 82 -19.93 -1.76 -3.09
CA ARG A 82 -19.82 -0.88 -1.91
C ARG A 82 -18.54 -1.14 -1.11
N MET A 83 -17.41 -1.30 -1.81
CA MET A 83 -16.09 -1.48 -1.18
C MET A 83 -15.04 -0.43 -1.63
N CYS A 84 -13.96 -0.31 -0.86
CA CYS A 84 -12.75 0.42 -1.26
C CYS A 84 -11.46 -0.25 -0.78
N PHE A 85 -10.33 0.13 -1.37
CA PHE A 85 -8.99 -0.37 -1.01
C PHE A 85 -8.08 0.79 -0.59
N LEU A 86 -7.55 0.71 0.62
CA LEU A 86 -6.58 1.63 1.18
C LEU A 86 -5.19 0.98 1.17
N ASP A 87 -4.15 1.79 1.30
CA ASP A 87 -2.75 1.38 1.20
C ASP A 87 -2.04 1.48 2.56
N HIS A 88 -0.72 1.33 2.55
CA HIS A 88 0.03 1.38 3.81
C HIS A 88 0.05 2.77 4.45
N VAL A 89 -0.15 3.86 3.69
CA VAL A 89 -0.05 5.25 4.17
C VAL A 89 -1.17 5.53 5.15
N PHE A 90 -2.41 5.17 4.80
CA PHE A 90 -3.56 5.12 5.70
C PHE A 90 -3.21 4.42 7.02
N SER A 91 -2.68 3.19 6.93
CA SER A 91 -2.36 2.38 8.10
C SER A 91 -1.23 2.97 8.96
N ARG A 92 -0.33 3.78 8.37
CA ARG A 92 0.78 4.43 9.06
C ARG A 92 0.28 5.66 9.80
N GLN A 93 -0.38 6.57 9.09
CA GLN A 93 -0.88 7.84 9.62
C GLN A 93 -1.86 7.64 10.78
N TRP A 94 -2.83 6.72 10.62
CA TRP A 94 -3.84 6.47 11.65
C TRP A 94 -3.25 6.00 12.98
N ARG A 95 -2.22 5.15 12.94
CA ARG A 95 -1.52 4.70 14.15
C ARG A 95 -0.55 5.75 14.70
N ALA A 96 0.06 6.55 13.82
CA ALA A 96 1.01 7.60 14.20
C ALA A 96 0.33 8.79 14.91
N SER A 97 -0.84 9.23 14.44
CA SER A 97 -1.60 10.35 15.05
C SER A 97 -2.49 9.94 16.22
N TYR A 98 -2.63 8.64 16.52
CA TYR A 98 -3.52 8.17 17.58
C TYR A 98 -3.14 8.61 19.01
N PRO A 99 -1.85 8.73 19.39
CA PRO A 99 -1.48 9.30 20.69
C PRO A 99 -1.98 10.74 20.85
N ASP A 100 -1.87 11.56 19.79
CA ASP A 100 -2.37 12.94 19.79
C ASP A 100 -3.91 12.97 19.89
N PHE A 101 -4.59 12.19 19.05
CA PHE A 101 -6.05 12.00 19.08
C PHE A 101 -6.55 11.57 20.47
N LYS A 102 -5.84 10.68 21.17
CA LYS A 102 -6.17 10.28 22.55
C LYS A 102 -5.90 11.40 23.56
N SER A 103 -4.84 12.19 23.37
CA SER A 103 -4.47 13.30 24.26
C SER A 103 -5.42 14.50 24.17
N ASP A 104 -6.07 14.71 23.02
CA ASP A 104 -6.98 15.84 22.81
C ASP A 104 -8.20 15.79 23.75
N THR A 105 -8.51 16.92 24.38
CA THR A 105 -9.72 17.10 25.17
C THR A 105 -10.93 17.17 24.23
N PRO A 106 -11.94 16.29 24.36
CA PRO A 106 -13.12 16.34 23.52
C PRO A 106 -14.07 17.48 23.94
N ASP A 107 -14.97 17.83 23.04
CA ASP A 107 -16.08 18.76 23.30
C ASP A 107 -17.18 18.11 24.18
N ALA A 108 -18.26 18.86 24.41
CA ALA A 108 -19.41 18.39 25.21
C ALA A 108 -20.17 17.17 24.61
N ASN A 109 -19.93 16.84 23.34
CA ASN A 109 -20.52 15.71 22.61
C ASN A 109 -19.57 14.50 22.52
N GLY A 110 -18.31 14.64 22.96
CA GLY A 110 -17.26 13.63 22.79
C GLY A 110 -16.43 13.78 21.50
N LEU A 111 -16.65 14.86 20.74
CA LEU A 111 -16.06 15.16 19.43
C LEU A 111 -14.95 16.23 19.54
N GLY A 112 -14.51 16.84 18.43
CA GLY A 112 -13.49 17.90 18.41
C GLY A 112 -12.03 17.46 18.58
N ARG A 113 -11.74 16.14 18.65
CA ARG A 113 -10.38 15.57 18.64
C ARG A 113 -9.79 15.63 17.23
N ARG A 114 -8.49 15.92 17.11
CA ARG A 114 -7.82 16.01 15.80
C ARG A 114 -7.61 14.62 15.20
N LEU A 115 -8.17 14.42 14.01
CA LEU A 115 -7.96 13.26 13.15
C LEU A 115 -6.67 13.41 12.31
N PRO A 116 -6.16 12.31 11.70
CA PRO A 116 -4.99 12.35 10.83
C PRO A 116 -5.20 13.26 9.61
N GLY A 117 -4.10 13.82 9.10
CA GLY A 117 -4.12 14.53 7.82
C GLY A 117 -4.72 13.67 6.71
N GLY A 118 -5.64 14.23 5.93
CA GLY A 118 -6.35 13.51 4.87
C GLY A 118 -7.47 12.55 5.32
N ALA A 119 -7.83 12.44 6.62
CA ALA A 119 -8.92 11.55 7.06
C ALA A 119 -10.25 11.81 6.33
N TRP A 120 -10.64 13.08 6.16
CA TRP A 120 -11.80 13.49 5.37
C TRP A 120 -11.67 13.13 3.87
N ASN A 121 -10.46 13.18 3.33
CA ASN A 121 -10.21 12.83 1.92
C ASN A 121 -10.33 11.31 1.70
N TYR A 122 -9.90 10.48 2.67
CA TYR A 122 -10.16 9.04 2.66
C TYR A 122 -11.67 8.76 2.74
N HIS A 123 -12.37 9.40 3.70
CA HIS A 123 -13.82 9.29 3.89
C HIS A 123 -14.61 9.65 2.63
N ALA A 124 -14.21 10.69 1.90
CA ALA A 124 -14.85 11.15 0.67
C ALA A 124 -14.40 10.41 -0.61
N GLY A 125 -13.50 9.42 -0.51
CA GLY A 125 -12.95 8.71 -1.67
C GLY A 125 -12.11 9.59 -2.61
N LEU A 126 -11.55 10.69 -2.08
CA LEU A 126 -10.68 11.64 -2.79
C LEU A 126 -9.20 11.26 -2.71
N ILE A 127 -8.79 10.48 -1.71
CA ILE A 127 -7.49 9.82 -1.69
C ILE A 127 -7.64 8.31 -1.49
N PRO A 128 -6.75 7.50 -2.08
CA PRO A 128 -5.61 7.93 -2.92
C PRO A 128 -5.99 8.48 -4.29
N SER A 129 -5.12 9.36 -4.78
CA SER A 129 -5.24 10.05 -6.07
C SER A 129 -5.25 9.08 -7.26
N PHE A 130 -4.55 7.95 -7.16
CA PHE A 130 -4.64 6.85 -8.12
C PHE A 130 -5.97 6.10 -7.97
N CYS A 131 -6.80 6.12 -9.02
CA CYS A 131 -8.14 5.50 -9.06
C CYS A 131 -9.09 6.02 -7.95
N GLN A 132 -9.15 7.35 -7.75
CA GLN A 132 -10.15 8.01 -6.91
C GLN A 132 -11.56 7.45 -7.13
N SER A 133 -12.20 6.97 -6.06
CA SER A 133 -13.54 6.39 -6.11
C SER A 133 -14.64 7.46 -6.08
N LYS A 134 -14.40 8.58 -5.38
CA LYS A 134 -15.41 9.58 -4.98
C LYS A 134 -16.64 8.98 -4.28
N LYS A 135 -16.46 7.79 -3.67
CA LYS A 135 -17.47 7.05 -2.91
C LYS A 135 -17.29 7.34 -1.42
N VAL A 136 -18.34 7.83 -0.78
CA VAL A 136 -18.33 8.28 0.62
C VAL A 136 -18.50 7.09 1.58
N TRP A 137 -17.77 7.06 2.69
CA TRP A 137 -17.85 5.96 3.66
C TRP A 137 -19.20 5.93 4.38
N GLY A 138 -19.74 4.73 4.60
CA GLY A 138 -21.08 4.52 5.15
C GLY A 138 -22.25 4.88 4.20
N VAL A 139 -22.02 5.74 3.20
CA VAL A 139 -23.02 6.12 2.19
C VAL A 139 -22.90 5.25 0.94
N ASP A 140 -21.69 5.16 0.36
CA ASP A 140 -21.36 4.40 -0.84
C ASP A 140 -20.40 3.23 -0.57
N VAL A 141 -19.70 3.23 0.58
CA VAL A 141 -18.73 2.22 0.98
C VAL A 141 -19.09 1.61 2.34
N ASP A 142 -19.36 0.31 2.35
CA ASP A 142 -19.60 -0.49 3.55
C ASP A 142 -18.33 -1.22 4.02
N ASP A 143 -17.47 -1.62 3.07
CA ASP A 143 -16.34 -2.52 3.30
C ASP A 143 -15.00 -1.88 2.86
N ILE A 144 -14.07 -1.75 3.79
CA ILE A 144 -12.76 -1.12 3.59
C ILE A 144 -11.66 -2.17 3.81
N TYR A 145 -10.73 -2.28 2.87
CA TYR A 145 -9.54 -3.12 3.00
C TYR A 145 -8.28 -2.28 3.17
N ALA A 146 -7.35 -2.69 4.06
CA ALA A 146 -6.03 -2.07 4.16
C ALA A 146 -4.93 -3.09 4.54
N PRO A 147 -3.70 -2.95 4.00
CA PRO A 147 -2.52 -3.60 4.56
C PRO A 147 -2.01 -2.80 5.76
N VAL A 148 -1.65 -3.48 6.86
CA VAL A 148 -1.06 -2.86 8.05
C VAL A 148 0.31 -3.46 8.32
N ASN A 149 1.31 -2.62 8.58
CA ASN A 149 2.67 -3.06 8.91
C ASN A 149 2.95 -3.01 10.43
N PHE A 150 3.20 -4.15 11.04
CA PHE A 150 3.69 -4.28 12.40
C PHE A 150 5.22 -4.10 12.47
N LYS A 151 5.66 -3.08 13.22
CA LYS A 151 7.07 -2.78 13.56
C LYS A 151 8.05 -2.62 12.38
N ASN A 152 7.56 -2.42 11.15
CA ASN A 152 8.32 -2.45 9.90
C ASN A 152 8.87 -3.85 9.51
N GLU A 153 8.36 -4.92 10.14
CA GLU A 153 8.84 -6.30 9.98
C GLU A 153 7.78 -7.26 9.41
N HIS A 154 6.49 -7.07 9.75
CA HIS A 154 5.44 -8.02 9.40
C HIS A 154 4.17 -7.34 8.87
N TRP A 155 3.64 -7.87 7.77
CA TRP A 155 2.41 -7.37 7.15
C TRP A 155 1.22 -8.26 7.53
N ILE A 156 0.11 -7.62 7.90
CA ILE A 156 -1.22 -8.21 8.07
C ILE A 156 -2.24 -7.48 7.20
N ALA A 157 -3.35 -8.12 6.89
CA ALA A 157 -4.49 -7.46 6.23
C ALA A 157 -5.60 -7.18 7.24
N ILE A 158 -6.27 -6.02 7.12
CA ILE A 158 -7.54 -5.75 7.79
C ILE A 158 -8.66 -5.56 6.77
N TRP A 159 -9.84 -6.06 7.13
CA TRP A 159 -11.13 -5.73 6.51
C TRP A 159 -12.02 -5.10 7.58
N ILE A 160 -12.33 -3.82 7.41
CA ILE A 160 -13.26 -3.07 8.24
C ILE A 160 -14.62 -3.11 7.56
N SER A 161 -15.66 -3.56 8.26
CA SER A 161 -17.04 -3.57 7.76
C SER A 161 -17.88 -2.61 8.61
N ILE A 162 -18.20 -1.44 8.04
CA ILE A 162 -18.89 -0.32 8.70
C ILE A 162 -20.26 -0.76 9.25
N PRO A 163 -21.16 -1.39 8.46
CA PRO A 163 -22.48 -1.79 8.96
C PRO A 163 -22.44 -2.84 10.07
N LYS A 164 -21.35 -3.60 10.17
CA LYS A 164 -21.15 -4.62 11.23
C LYS A 164 -20.40 -4.09 12.44
N ARG A 165 -19.86 -2.87 12.38
CA ARG A 165 -18.96 -2.29 13.39
C ARG A 165 -17.86 -3.26 13.81
N HIS A 166 -17.25 -3.94 12.83
CA HIS A 166 -16.32 -5.04 13.04
C HIS A 166 -15.11 -5.01 12.10
N ILE A 167 -13.92 -5.35 12.62
CA ILE A 167 -12.68 -5.49 11.86
C ILE A 167 -12.20 -6.95 11.87
N VAL A 168 -12.12 -7.58 10.70
CA VAL A 168 -11.47 -8.88 10.53
C VAL A 168 -9.99 -8.67 10.23
N VAL A 169 -9.12 -9.34 10.98
CA VAL A 169 -7.66 -9.32 10.79
C VAL A 169 -7.21 -10.67 10.22
N TRP A 170 -6.55 -10.67 9.07
CA TRP A 170 -5.89 -11.85 8.51
C TRP A 170 -4.37 -11.76 8.71
N ASP A 171 -3.83 -12.70 9.47
CA ASP A 171 -2.43 -12.77 9.85
C ASP A 171 -1.78 -14.04 9.29
N SER A 172 -0.71 -13.87 8.52
CA SER A 172 0.02 -14.95 7.83
C SER A 172 1.07 -15.66 8.69
N ILE A 173 1.38 -15.10 9.86
CA ILE A 173 2.32 -15.65 10.85
C ILE A 173 1.76 -15.38 12.25
N VAL A 174 0.70 -16.09 12.63
CA VAL A 174 -0.09 -15.82 13.87
C VAL A 174 0.76 -15.73 15.15
N SER A 175 1.90 -16.42 15.22
CA SER A 175 2.83 -16.37 16.36
C SER A 175 3.70 -15.10 16.44
N HIS A 176 3.68 -14.21 15.44
CA HIS A 176 4.57 -13.04 15.36
C HIS A 176 4.01 -11.81 16.08
N ILE A 177 2.69 -11.63 16.12
CA ILE A 177 2.02 -10.56 16.89
C ILE A 177 1.29 -11.21 18.07
N ARG A 178 1.69 -10.90 19.31
CA ARG A 178 0.96 -11.36 20.52
C ARG A 178 -0.44 -10.72 20.59
N PRO A 179 -1.42 -11.28 21.33
CA PRO A 179 -2.77 -10.69 21.44
C PRO A 179 -2.75 -9.21 21.82
N ALA A 180 -2.17 -8.86 22.97
CA ALA A 180 -2.05 -7.48 23.45
C ALA A 180 -1.34 -6.53 22.45
N GLU A 181 -0.35 -7.02 21.69
CA GLU A 181 0.31 -6.21 20.65
C GLU A 181 -0.57 -6.00 19.41
N LEU A 182 -1.53 -6.90 19.14
CA LEU A 182 -2.57 -6.64 18.15
C LEU A 182 -3.65 -5.71 18.71
N ASP A 183 -3.93 -5.79 20.01
CA ASP A 183 -4.88 -4.90 20.69
C ASP A 183 -4.41 -3.44 20.56
N GLU A 184 -3.13 -3.16 20.88
CA GLU A 184 -2.46 -1.86 20.64
C GLU A 184 -2.49 -1.42 19.16
N VAL A 185 -2.35 -2.36 18.22
CA VAL A 185 -2.30 -2.06 16.76
C VAL A 185 -3.69 -1.83 16.17
N MET A 186 -4.74 -2.40 16.77
CA MET A 186 -6.14 -2.25 16.36
C MET A 186 -6.84 -1.06 17.03
N GLU A 187 -6.43 -0.67 18.24
CA GLU A 187 -6.95 0.47 19.03
C GLU A 187 -7.27 1.72 18.17
N PRO A 188 -6.37 2.17 17.26
CA PRO A 188 -6.63 3.34 16.41
C PRO A 188 -7.78 3.11 15.43
N PHE A 189 -7.79 1.99 14.71
CA PHE A 189 -8.81 1.70 13.70
C PHE A 189 -10.19 1.48 14.32
N VAL A 190 -10.27 0.78 15.46
CA VAL A 190 -11.57 0.56 16.13
C VAL A 190 -12.15 1.82 16.75
N THR A 191 -11.31 2.78 17.14
CA THR A 191 -11.76 4.05 17.74
C THR A 191 -12.05 5.12 16.69
N MET A 192 -11.17 5.29 15.71
CA MET A 192 -11.18 6.46 14.82
C MET A 192 -12.11 6.30 13.61
N VAL A 193 -12.48 5.07 13.20
CA VAL A 193 -13.48 4.86 12.13
C VAL A 193 -14.88 5.30 12.57
N PRO A 194 -15.47 4.81 13.68
CA PRO A 194 -16.77 5.32 14.16
C PRO A 194 -16.75 6.82 14.41
N TYR A 195 -15.65 7.34 14.94
CA TYR A 195 -15.46 8.77 15.19
C TYR A 195 -15.52 9.61 13.91
N LEU A 196 -14.74 9.26 12.87
CA LEU A 196 -14.71 9.95 11.58
C LEU A 196 -16.08 9.94 10.87
N LEU A 197 -16.84 8.85 11.00
CA LEU A 197 -18.19 8.74 10.43
C LEU A 197 -19.21 9.68 11.10
N ILE A 198 -19.02 10.02 12.38
CA ILE A 198 -19.86 11.00 13.10
C ILE A 198 -19.45 12.43 12.74
N GLU A 199 -18.14 12.75 12.75
CA GLU A 199 -17.64 14.08 12.35
C GLU A 199 -18.02 14.44 10.90
N CYS A 200 -18.13 13.45 10.01
CA CYS A 200 -18.52 13.66 8.61
C CYS A 200 -20.03 13.52 8.33
N ALA A 201 -20.86 13.25 9.34
CA ALA A 201 -22.30 13.09 9.15
C ALA A 201 -22.99 14.44 8.92
N LEU A 202 -23.45 14.66 7.68
CA LEU A 202 -23.97 15.93 7.17
C LEU A 202 -25.38 16.29 7.69
N SER A 203 -26.03 15.37 8.41
CA SER A 203 -27.39 15.49 8.93
C SER A 203 -27.53 14.75 10.26
N ASP A 204 -28.46 15.17 11.11
CA ASP A 204 -28.67 14.52 12.41
C ASP A 204 -29.28 13.12 12.23
N GLU A 205 -30.06 12.91 11.17
CA GLU A 205 -30.54 11.60 10.70
C GLU A 205 -29.42 10.63 10.29
N GLN A 206 -28.24 11.14 9.89
CA GLN A 206 -27.04 10.33 9.69
C GLN A 206 -26.28 10.10 11.00
N LYS A 207 -26.16 11.12 11.87
CA LYS A 207 -25.45 10.99 13.16
C LYS A 207 -26.04 9.89 14.03
N VAL A 208 -27.38 9.76 14.08
CA VAL A 208 -28.06 8.71 14.86
C VAL A 208 -27.88 7.28 14.32
N GLN A 209 -27.26 7.10 13.14
CA GLN A 209 -26.89 5.79 12.60
C GLN A 209 -25.54 5.28 13.14
N TYR A 210 -24.75 6.17 13.73
CA TYR A 210 -23.41 5.90 14.24
C TYR A 210 -23.33 6.12 15.76
N THR A 211 -22.25 5.63 16.36
CA THR A 211 -21.96 5.80 17.80
C THR A 211 -20.45 5.82 18.03
N LEU A 212 -20.01 6.59 19.03
CA LEU A 212 -18.60 6.70 19.44
C LEU A 212 -18.08 5.44 20.16
N GLU A 213 -18.95 4.48 20.47
CA GLU A 213 -18.53 3.14 20.91
C GLU A 213 -17.56 2.51 19.89
N PRO A 214 -16.35 2.09 20.30
CA PRO A 214 -15.38 1.45 19.42
C PRO A 214 -15.95 0.23 18.67
N TYR A 215 -15.42 -0.01 17.48
CA TYR A 215 -15.71 -1.24 16.73
C TYR A 215 -15.12 -2.45 17.45
N THR A 216 -15.73 -3.62 17.22
CA THR A 216 -15.13 -4.89 17.62
C THR A 216 -14.09 -5.33 16.59
N TYR A 217 -13.18 -6.24 16.95
CA TYR A 217 -12.29 -6.87 15.97
C TYR A 217 -12.03 -8.34 16.31
N ALA A 218 -11.60 -9.13 15.33
CA ALA A 218 -11.19 -10.51 15.52
C ALA A 218 -10.02 -10.89 14.58
N ARG A 219 -9.02 -11.61 15.10
CA ARG A 219 -8.02 -12.28 14.27
C ARG A 219 -8.60 -13.59 13.73
N GLN A 220 -8.91 -13.62 12.44
CA GLN A 220 -9.35 -14.85 11.79
C GLN A 220 -8.16 -15.83 11.71
N THR A 221 -8.38 -17.05 12.18
CA THR A 221 -7.35 -18.11 12.20
C THR A 221 -7.82 -19.38 11.51
N VAL A 222 -9.10 -19.74 11.65
CA VAL A 222 -9.72 -20.87 10.95
C VAL A 222 -9.73 -20.61 9.45
N GLY A 223 -9.18 -21.55 8.68
CA GLY A 223 -9.14 -21.49 7.21
C GLY A 223 -8.12 -20.51 6.60
N VAL A 224 -7.36 -19.75 7.40
CA VAL A 224 -6.43 -18.73 6.88
C VAL A 224 -5.09 -19.38 6.51
N PRO A 225 -4.63 -19.27 5.25
CA PRO A 225 -3.28 -19.67 4.85
C PRO A 225 -2.20 -19.11 5.78
N GLN A 226 -1.16 -19.88 6.06
CA GLN A 226 0.03 -19.40 6.78
C GLN A 226 1.23 -19.43 5.84
N CYS A 227 2.15 -18.47 5.98
CA CYS A 227 3.26 -18.27 5.05
C CYS A 227 4.61 -18.75 5.60
N ARG A 228 5.72 -18.30 4.97
CA ARG A 228 7.08 -18.34 5.53
C ARG A 228 7.53 -16.92 5.86
N ALA A 229 8.53 -16.77 6.72
CA ALA A 229 9.13 -15.46 6.99
C ALA A 229 9.51 -14.74 5.67
N GLY A 230 9.03 -13.51 5.53
CA GLY A 230 9.13 -12.65 4.35
C GLY A 230 8.06 -12.83 3.27
N ASP A 231 7.26 -13.90 3.26
CA ASP A 231 6.09 -14.00 2.37
C ASP A 231 4.84 -13.28 2.92
N CYS A 232 4.92 -12.65 4.09
CA CYS A 232 3.78 -12.03 4.78
C CYS A 232 3.07 -10.95 3.94
N GLY A 233 3.81 -10.08 3.25
CA GLY A 233 3.23 -9.06 2.36
C GLY A 233 2.48 -9.67 1.17
N VAL A 234 3.03 -10.74 0.57
CA VAL A 234 2.38 -11.50 -0.52
C VAL A 234 1.05 -12.09 -0.04
N PHE A 235 1.03 -12.64 1.17
CA PHE A 235 -0.17 -13.24 1.76
C PHE A 235 -1.22 -12.17 2.12
N THR A 236 -0.81 -11.07 2.76
CA THR A 236 -1.66 -9.91 3.06
C THR A 236 -2.44 -9.42 1.84
N LEU A 237 -1.75 -9.22 0.71
CA LEU A 237 -2.37 -8.76 -0.53
C LEU A 237 -3.33 -9.80 -1.14
N LYS A 238 -3.00 -11.11 -1.01
CA LYS A 238 -3.88 -12.19 -1.48
C LYS A 238 -5.09 -12.44 -0.59
N TYR A 239 -5.04 -12.16 0.72
CA TYR A 239 -6.25 -12.16 1.55
C TYR A 239 -7.25 -11.12 1.06
N ILE A 240 -6.76 -9.89 0.81
CA ILE A 240 -7.56 -8.78 0.31
C ILE A 240 -8.12 -9.10 -1.08
N GLU A 241 -7.30 -9.57 -2.02
CA GLU A 241 -7.76 -9.94 -3.37
C GLU A 241 -8.82 -11.05 -3.34
N CYS A 242 -8.57 -12.18 -2.66
CA CYS A 242 -9.53 -13.28 -2.59
C CYS A 242 -10.86 -12.84 -1.95
N HIS A 243 -10.81 -12.15 -0.80
CA HIS A 243 -12.02 -11.74 -0.09
C HIS A 243 -12.82 -10.65 -0.83
N ALA A 244 -12.14 -9.74 -1.55
CA ALA A 244 -12.80 -8.73 -2.36
C ALA A 244 -13.44 -9.30 -3.64
N LEU A 245 -12.86 -10.35 -4.22
CA LEU A 245 -13.46 -11.13 -5.32
C LEU A 245 -14.53 -12.13 -4.84
N GLY A 246 -14.73 -12.31 -3.52
CA GLY A 246 -15.69 -13.27 -2.96
C GLY A 246 -15.25 -14.73 -3.08
N ILE A 247 -13.94 -14.98 -3.23
CA ILE A 247 -13.35 -16.31 -3.46
C ILE A 247 -12.78 -16.85 -2.14
N GLU A 248 -13.18 -18.06 -1.74
CA GLU A 248 -12.56 -18.78 -0.61
C GLU A 248 -11.05 -18.99 -0.85
N PHE A 249 -10.24 -18.95 0.21
CA PHE A 249 -8.78 -19.11 0.06
C PHE A 249 -8.44 -20.50 -0.54
N PRO A 250 -7.91 -20.57 -1.78
CA PRO A 250 -7.77 -21.84 -2.49
C PRO A 250 -6.60 -22.65 -1.92
N THR A 251 -6.63 -23.98 -2.08
CA THR A 251 -5.56 -24.88 -1.57
C THR A 251 -4.16 -24.60 -2.15
N ALA A 252 -4.09 -23.93 -3.31
CA ALA A 252 -2.84 -23.45 -3.92
C ALA A 252 -2.25 -22.20 -3.22
N PHE A 253 -3.04 -21.48 -2.42
CA PHE A 253 -2.57 -20.37 -1.60
C PHE A 253 -1.95 -20.95 -0.31
N ASP A 254 -0.72 -21.48 -0.41
CA ASP A 254 0.01 -22.06 0.73
C ASP A 254 1.50 -21.63 0.78
N LYS A 255 2.15 -21.92 1.92
CA LYS A 255 3.58 -21.69 2.18
C LYS A 255 4.58 -22.43 1.28
N LYS A 256 4.12 -23.22 0.30
CA LYS A 256 4.99 -23.82 -0.73
C LYS A 256 4.99 -22.96 -1.99
N HIS A 257 3.84 -22.38 -2.34
CA HIS A 257 3.63 -21.64 -3.59
C HIS A 257 3.93 -20.13 -3.51
N GLY A 258 4.29 -19.59 -2.33
CA GLY A 258 4.59 -18.15 -2.13
C GLY A 258 5.51 -17.51 -3.20
N LYS A 259 6.52 -18.25 -3.69
CA LYS A 259 7.35 -17.82 -4.84
C LYS A 259 6.54 -17.63 -6.12
N THR A 260 5.73 -18.62 -6.50
CA THR A 260 4.89 -18.59 -7.72
C THR A 260 3.81 -17.52 -7.62
N ILE A 261 3.24 -17.32 -6.43
CA ILE A 261 2.26 -16.25 -6.16
C ILE A 261 2.92 -14.88 -6.38
N ARG A 262 4.12 -14.66 -5.83
CA ARG A 262 4.93 -13.46 -6.01
C ARG A 262 5.31 -13.22 -7.48
N GLU A 263 5.68 -14.27 -8.21
CA GLU A 263 6.00 -14.20 -9.64
C GLU A 263 4.78 -13.81 -10.48
N LYS A 264 3.58 -14.33 -10.17
CA LYS A 264 2.32 -13.89 -10.78
C LYS A 264 2.00 -12.43 -10.45
N MET A 265 2.17 -12.00 -9.20
CA MET A 265 1.92 -10.61 -8.80
C MET A 265 2.88 -9.62 -9.49
N ALA A 266 4.16 -9.97 -9.63
CA ALA A 266 5.13 -9.16 -10.36
C ALA A 266 4.80 -9.06 -11.86
N LEU A 267 4.31 -10.16 -12.46
CA LEU A 267 3.83 -10.17 -13.85
C LEU A 267 2.58 -9.30 -14.04
N ASP A 268 1.67 -9.30 -13.07
CA ASP A 268 0.45 -8.48 -13.08
C ASP A 268 0.81 -6.99 -12.97
N ILE A 269 1.69 -6.59 -12.03
CA ILE A 269 2.22 -5.22 -11.93
C ILE A 269 2.86 -4.77 -13.25
N PHE A 270 3.68 -5.62 -13.87
CA PHE A 270 4.35 -5.31 -15.13
C PHE A 270 3.40 -5.15 -16.32
N ARG A 271 2.22 -5.81 -16.30
CA ARG A 271 1.23 -5.77 -17.38
C ARG A 271 0.16 -4.70 -17.20
N GLU A 272 -0.33 -4.52 -15.98
CA GLU A 272 -1.51 -3.72 -15.66
C GLU A 272 -1.14 -2.30 -15.22
N LEU A 273 0.07 -2.10 -14.66
CA LEU A 273 0.61 -0.78 -14.30
C LEU A 273 1.85 -0.37 -15.13
N PRO A 274 1.79 -0.33 -16.48
CA PRO A 274 2.93 0.04 -17.33
C PRO A 274 3.40 1.51 -17.17
N LYS A 275 2.71 2.30 -16.34
CA LYS A 275 3.04 3.69 -15.97
C LYS A 275 3.31 3.88 -14.46
N CYS A 276 3.53 2.82 -13.67
CA CYS A 276 3.71 2.96 -12.21
C CYS A 276 4.88 3.87 -11.79
N HIS A 277 5.84 4.09 -12.69
CA HIS A 277 7.01 4.95 -12.52
C HIS A 277 6.78 6.42 -12.94
N GLU A 278 5.58 6.75 -13.45
CA GLU A 278 5.12 8.15 -13.61
C GLU A 278 4.30 8.63 -12.39
N TRP A 279 3.92 7.71 -11.49
CA TRP A 279 3.02 7.94 -10.35
C TRP A 279 3.70 7.55 -9.04
N GLU A 280 4.56 8.43 -8.51
CA GLU A 280 4.82 8.46 -7.07
C GLU A 280 3.52 8.80 -6.34
N ASN A 281 3.26 8.21 -5.16
CA ASN A 281 2.09 8.56 -4.35
C ASN A 281 2.26 10.01 -3.85
N GLN A 282 1.61 10.95 -4.54
CA GLN A 282 1.63 12.38 -4.19
C GLN A 282 0.88 12.66 -2.87
N ASP A 283 0.03 11.72 -2.43
CA ASP A 283 -0.70 11.72 -1.16
C ASP A 283 0.22 11.42 0.06
N SER A 284 1.37 12.09 0.11
CA SER A 284 2.40 11.95 1.16
C SER A 284 2.13 12.86 2.36
N ASP A 285 2.84 12.60 3.46
CA ASP A 285 2.69 13.34 4.73
C ASP A 285 2.99 14.85 4.62
N GLU A 286 3.67 15.29 3.55
CA GLU A 286 3.98 16.71 3.28
C GLU A 286 2.91 17.44 2.44
N ASN A 287 2.06 16.71 1.72
CA ASN A 287 1.08 17.26 0.77
C ASN A 287 -0.37 17.18 1.25
N LEU A 288 -0.67 16.35 2.26
CA LEU A 288 -2.00 16.24 2.86
C LEU A 288 -2.24 17.41 3.81
N ALA A 289 -2.80 18.50 3.25
CA ALA A 289 -3.04 19.77 3.95
C ALA A 289 -3.58 19.59 5.38
N THR A 290 -2.84 20.12 6.34
CA THR A 290 -3.23 20.20 7.75
C THR A 290 -4.07 21.46 7.97
N TYR A 291 -5.30 21.29 8.49
CA TYR A 291 -6.15 22.29 9.15
C TYR A 291 -5.83 23.78 8.90
N ASP A 292 -6.58 24.40 7.96
CA ASP A 292 -6.90 25.84 7.97
C ASP A 292 -8.29 26.05 8.62
#